data_AF-A0A818PWI0-F1
#
_entry.id   AF-A0A818PWI0-F1
#
_cell.length_a   1.000
_cell.length_b   1.000
_cell.length_c   1.000
_cell.angle_alpha   90.00
_cell.angle_beta   90.00
_cell.angle_gamma   90.00
#
_symmetry.space_group_name_H-M   'P 1'
#
loop_
_entity.id
_entity.type
_entity.pdbx_description
1 polymer ?
#
loop_
_entity_poly.entity_id
_entity_poly.type
_entity_poly.pdbx_seq_one_letter_code
_entity_poly.pdbx_strand_id
1 'polypeptide(L)'
;IKSVNKTDAQTLLHGFGSLEKILNSSNEQLCVCPGLGTLKAQRLYQSFNQPFKREKQKININKQNKISQDKHFDDQTHLDLSNIDEEV
;
A
#
# COMPACT_ATOMS: atom_id res chain seq x y z
N ILE A 1 2.27 11.29 -7.46
CA ILE A 1 3.36 10.42 -8.00
C ILE A 1 4.41 11.33 -8.61
N LYS A 2 5.64 11.39 -8.08
CA LYS A 2 6.61 12.48 -8.37
C LYS A 2 6.97 12.67 -9.85
N SER A 3 6.82 11.65 -10.69
CA SER A 3 7.22 11.68 -12.10
C SER A 3 6.07 11.82 -13.09
N VAL A 4 4.82 11.92 -12.64
CA VAL A 4 3.64 11.96 -13.53
C VAL A 4 3.08 13.38 -13.56
N ASN A 5 2.99 13.96 -14.76
CA ASN A 5 2.59 15.33 -15.06
C ASN A 5 1.15 15.40 -15.63
N LYS A 6 0.64 16.61 -15.85
CA LYS A 6 -0.68 16.85 -16.47
C LYS A 6 -0.82 16.20 -17.84
N THR A 7 0.18 16.36 -18.72
CA THR A 7 0.17 15.76 -20.06
C THR A 7 0.14 14.24 -19.99
N ASP A 8 0.89 13.63 -19.06
CA ASP A 8 0.89 12.18 -18.86
C ASP A 8 -0.51 11.68 -18.46
N ALA A 9 -1.18 12.39 -17.54
CA ALA A 9 -2.55 12.06 -17.13
C ALA A 9 -3.55 12.18 -18.28
N GLN A 10 -3.40 13.20 -19.14
CA GLN A 10 -4.23 13.37 -20.32
C GLN A 10 -4.01 12.25 -21.34
N THR A 11 -2.75 11.84 -21.59
CA THR A 11 -2.41 10.69 -22.44
C THR A 11 -3.03 9.41 -21.91
N LEU A 12 -2.90 9.14 -20.60
CA LEU A 12 -3.49 7.97 -19.97
C LEU A 12 -5.01 7.94 -20.11
N LEU A 13 -5.67 9.07 -19.87
CA LEU A 13 -7.12 9.16 -20.01
C LEU A 13 -7.57 8.98 -21.47
N HIS A 14 -6.82 9.52 -22.44
CA HIS A 14 -7.10 9.32 -23.86
C HIS A 14 -6.90 7.86 -24.30
N GLY A 15 -5.84 7.20 -23.81
CA GLY A 15 -5.51 5.83 -24.19
C GLY A 15 -6.42 4.77 -23.54
N PHE A 16 -6.77 4.95 -22.26
CA PHE A 16 -7.54 3.96 -21.50
C PHE A 16 -9.02 4.33 -21.33
N GLY A 17 -9.38 5.61 -21.49
CA GLY A 17 -10.76 6.11 -21.37
C GLY A 17 -11.30 6.24 -19.95
N SER A 18 -10.75 5.52 -18.97
CA SER A 18 -11.21 5.59 -17.57
C SER A 18 -10.09 5.27 -16.58
N LEU A 19 -10.23 5.78 -15.35
CA LEU A 19 -9.29 5.48 -14.27
C LEU A 19 -9.31 4.00 -13.87
N GLU A 20 -10.48 3.36 -13.88
CA GLU A 20 -10.62 1.93 -13.59
C GLU A 20 -9.76 1.09 -14.53
N LYS A 21 -9.84 1.35 -15.84
CA LYS A 21 -9.00 0.66 -16.82
C LYS A 21 -7.52 0.90 -16.57
N ILE A 22 -7.11 2.13 -16.23
CA ILE A 22 -5.72 2.46 -15.89
C ILE A 22 -5.23 1.65 -14.67
N LEU A 23 -6.06 1.53 -13.63
CA LEU A 23 -5.71 0.80 -12.41
C LEU A 23 -5.59 -0.71 -12.64
N ASN A 24 -6.41 -1.27 -13.52
CA ASN A 24 -6.41 -2.71 -13.87
C ASN A 24 -5.43 -3.08 -14.99
N SER A 25 -4.69 -2.10 -15.54
CA SER A 25 -3.76 -2.32 -16.64
C SER A 25 -2.43 -2.92 -16.19
N SER A 26 -1.80 -3.71 -17.06
CA SER A 26 -0.47 -4.25 -16.79
C SER A 26 0.63 -3.18 -16.89
N ASN A 27 1.82 -3.47 -16.38
CA ASN A 27 2.95 -2.56 -16.47
C ASN A 27 3.33 -2.26 -17.93
N GLU A 28 3.29 -3.29 -18.78
CA GLU A 28 3.61 -3.23 -20.20
C GLU A 28 2.60 -2.35 -20.95
N GLN A 29 1.31 -2.47 -20.62
CA GLN A 29 0.25 -1.64 -21.19
C GLN A 29 0.42 -0.15 -20.84
N LEU A 30 0.87 0.15 -19.62
CA LEU A 30 1.19 1.52 -19.23
C LEU A 30 2.44 2.04 -19.97
N CYS A 31 3.41 1.18 -20.27
CA CYS A 31 4.64 1.58 -20.97
C CYS A 31 4.46 1.86 -22.46
N VAL A 32 3.41 1.33 -23.12
CA VAL A 32 3.13 1.59 -24.55
C VAL A 32 2.43 2.93 -24.80
N CYS A 33 2.09 3.68 -23.76
CA CYS A 33 1.46 4.99 -23.92
C CYS A 33 2.43 5.99 -24.59
N PRO A 34 2.03 6.65 -25.69
CA PRO A 34 2.89 7.55 -26.43
C PRO A 34 3.30 8.75 -25.56
N GLY A 35 4.59 9.05 -25.52
CA GLY A 35 5.13 10.15 -24.71
C GLY A 35 5.17 9.91 -23.20
N LEU A 36 4.66 8.77 -22.71
CA LEU A 36 4.80 8.35 -21.31
C LEU A 36 6.08 7.52 -21.16
N GLY A 37 7.16 8.14 -20.67
CA GLY A 37 8.42 7.42 -20.47
C GLY A 37 8.27 6.21 -19.55
N THR A 38 9.02 5.13 -19.82
CA THR A 38 8.96 3.84 -19.10
C THR A 38 9.07 3.99 -17.58
N LEU A 39 9.96 4.86 -17.11
CA LEU A 39 10.11 5.15 -15.67
C LEU A 39 8.82 5.71 -15.04
N LYS A 40 8.08 6.55 -15.78
CA LYS A 40 6.81 7.11 -15.30
C LYS A 40 5.75 6.03 -15.21
N ALA A 41 5.61 5.21 -16.26
CA ALA A 41 4.68 4.09 -16.30
C ALA A 41 4.96 3.07 -15.18
N GLN A 42 6.23 2.72 -14.96
CA GLN A 42 6.63 1.81 -13.88
C GLN A 42 6.31 2.37 -12.49
N ARG A 43 6.65 3.63 -12.21
CA ARG A 43 6.34 4.27 -10.93
C ARG A 43 4.84 4.41 -10.71
N LEU A 44 4.08 4.67 -11.77
CA LEU A 44 2.62 4.73 -11.73
C LEU A 44 2.03 3.37 -11.33
N TYR A 45 2.44 2.31 -12.03
CA TYR A 45 2.02 0.94 -11.72
C TYR A 45 2.37 0.54 -10.28
N GLN A 46 3.61 0.77 -9.85
CA GLN A 46 4.05 0.52 -8.48
C GLN A 46 3.21 1.32 -7.47
N SER A 47 2.83 2.54 -7.81
CA SER A 47 2.05 3.40 -6.92
C SER A 47 0.63 2.89 -6.69
N PHE A 48 0.03 2.22 -7.68
CA PHE A 48 -1.30 1.62 -7.57
C PHE A 48 -1.29 0.28 -6.84
N ASN A 49 -0.19 -0.49 -6.97
CA ASN A 49 -0.07 -1.84 -6.42
C ASN A 49 0.65 -1.90 -5.06
N GLN A 50 1.20 -0.79 -4.57
CA GLN A 50 1.81 -0.73 -3.25
C GLN A 50 0.73 -0.61 -2.15
N PRO A 51 0.91 -1.26 -0.99
CA PRO A 51 0.03 -1.06 0.15
C PRO A 51 0.13 0.39 0.66
N PHE A 52 -0.97 0.93 1.17
CA PHE A 52 -0.96 2.24 1.81
C PHE A 52 -0.06 2.23 3.05
N LYS A 53 0.76 3.27 3.19
CA LYS A 53 1.61 3.42 4.38
C LYS A 53 0.70 3.63 5.59
N ARG A 54 0.77 2.73 6.56
CA ARG A 54 0.26 3.00 7.91
C ARG A 54 1.19 4.03 8.54
N GLU A 55 0.66 5.18 8.90
CA GLU A 55 1.40 6.17 9.65
C GLU A 55 1.79 5.54 11.00
N LYS A 56 3.05 5.15 11.18
CA LYS A 56 3.54 4.85 12.53
C LYS A 56 3.54 6.18 13.25
N GLN A 57 2.51 6.44 14.06
CA GLN A 57 2.52 7.55 14.99
C GLN A 57 3.85 7.46 15.75
N LYS A 58 4.72 8.46 15.57
CA LYS A 58 5.93 8.57 16.38
C LYS A 58 5.47 9.00 17.77
N ILE A 59 5.05 8.04 18.60
CA ILE A 59 4.89 8.31 20.02
C ILE A 59 6.31 8.58 20.54
N ASN A 60 6.62 9.86 20.77
CA ASN A 60 7.85 10.25 21.45
C ASN A 60 7.70 9.91 22.94
N ILE A 61 7.88 8.63 23.28
CA ILE A 61 7.99 8.21 24.67
C ILE A 61 9.37 8.67 25.14
N ASN A 62 9.41 9.66 26.02
CA ASN A 62 10.64 10.13 26.67
C ASN A 62 11.44 8.94 27.18
N LYS A 63 12.67 8.77 26.65
CA LYS A 63 13.66 7.83 27.18
C LYS A 63 14.06 8.28 28.57
N GLN A 64 13.39 7.76 29.59
CA GLN A 64 13.92 7.71 30.94
C GLN A 64 14.08 6.23 31.32
N ASN A 65 15.35 5.85 31.47
CA ASN A 65 15.85 4.69 32.21
C ASN A 65 15.62 3.29 31.62
N LYS A 66 16.64 2.84 30.87
CA LYS A 66 17.06 1.43 30.87
C LYS A 66 17.43 1.05 32.31
N ILE A 67 16.77 0.05 32.89
CA ILE A 67 17.36 -0.95 33.81
C ILE A 67 16.45 -2.19 33.77
N SER A 68 17.03 -3.27 33.23
CA SER A 68 16.86 -4.68 33.62
C SER A 68 15.59 -5.47 33.24
N GLN A 69 15.88 -6.59 32.53
CA GLN A 69 15.29 -7.93 32.59
C GLN A 69 14.44 -8.39 31.39
N ASP A 70 15.07 -9.32 30.65
CA ASP A 70 14.55 -10.56 30.08
C ASP A 70 13.03 -10.69 29.96
N LYS A 71 12.54 -11.08 28.77
CA LYS A 71 12.17 -12.48 28.47
C LYS A 71 11.44 -12.58 27.12
N HIS A 72 11.90 -13.56 26.35
CA HIS A 72 11.12 -14.51 25.56
C HIS A 72 10.08 -13.98 24.56
N PHE A 73 10.40 -14.23 23.29
CA PHE A 73 9.47 -14.32 22.16
C PHE A 73 8.58 -15.54 22.39
N ASP A 74 7.27 -15.33 22.54
CA ASP A 74 6.17 -16.22 22.10
C ASP A 74 4.84 -15.57 22.51
N ASP A 75 3.87 -15.56 21.60
CA ASP A 75 2.48 -15.94 21.88
C ASP A 75 1.58 -15.66 20.66
N GLN A 76 1.23 -16.75 19.99
CA GLN A 76 0.01 -16.86 19.19
C GLN A 76 -1.19 -16.72 20.12
N THR A 77 -2.13 -15.84 19.80
CA THR A 77 -3.51 -15.96 20.30
C THR A 77 -4.45 -16.17 19.11
N HIS A 78 -4.76 -17.44 18.91
CA HIS A 78 -5.86 -17.95 18.10
C HIS A 78 -7.17 -17.62 18.82
N LEU A 79 -8.07 -16.86 18.19
CA LEU A 79 -9.43 -16.63 18.70
C LEU A 79 -10.34 -17.73 18.17
N ASP A 80 -10.58 -18.75 19.00
CA ASP A 80 -11.57 -19.80 18.75
C ASP A 80 -12.94 -19.35 19.30
N LEU A 81 -13.98 -19.38 18.45
CA LEU A 81 -15.34 -18.94 18.76
C LEU A 81 -16.30 -20.13 18.83
N SER A 82 -16.01 -21.07 19.73
CA SER A 82 -16.98 -22.08 20.16
C SER A 82 -17.03 -22.10 21.68
N ASN A 83 -18.05 -21.46 22.24
CA ASN A 83 -18.82 -21.89 23.43
C ASN A 83 -19.73 -20.73 23.84
N ILE A 84 -20.94 -20.72 23.28
CA ILE A 84 -22.09 -20.07 23.91
C ILE A 84 -22.84 -21.21 24.60
N ASP A 85 -22.58 -21.35 25.91
CA ASP A 85 -23.47 -22.07 26.80
C ASP A 85 -24.61 -21.11 27.18
N GLU A 86 -25.84 -21.46 26.83
CA GLU A 86 -27.04 -20.86 27.41
C GLU A 86 -27.99 -22.01 27.82
N GLU A 87 -27.95 -22.35 29.12
CA GLU A 87 -29.02 -23.08 29.82
C GLU A 87 -30.24 -22.14 29.97
N VAL A 88 -31.43 -22.58 29.54
CA VAL A 88 -32.62 -22.96 30.35
C VAL A 88 -33.63 -23.66 29.44
#